data_AF-A0A328S2G8-F1
#
_entry.id   AF-A0A328S2G8-F1
#
_cell.length_a   1.000
_cell.length_b   1.000
_cell.length_c   1.000
_cell.angle_alpha   90.00
_cell.angle_beta   90.00
_cell.angle_gamma   90.00
#
_symmetry.space_group_name_H-M   'P 1'
#
loop_
_entity.id
_entity.type
_entity.pdbx_description
1 polymer ?
#
loop_
_entity_poly.entity_id
_entity_poly.type
_entity_poly.pdbx_seq_one_letter_code
_entity_poly.pdbx_strand_id
1 'polypeptide(L)' 'MKTPEGKYAWTATVGEKGQIVIPKQARDVFGIKPGDTILLLGDEKR' A
#
# COMPACT_ATOMS: atom_id res chain seq x y z
N MET A 1 3.32 -17.07 -14.33
CA MET A 1 2.05 -16.31 -14.24
C MET A 1 2.36 -14.86 -14.51
N LYS A 2 1.74 -14.23 -15.52
CA LYS A 2 1.92 -12.80 -15.78
C LYS A 2 0.98 -12.03 -14.85
N THR A 3 1.53 -11.09 -14.09
CA THR A 3 0.74 -10.14 -13.31
C THR A 3 -0.19 -9.39 -14.26
N PRO A 4 -1.52 -9.34 -14.02
CA PRO A 4 -2.43 -8.61 -14.90
C PRO A 4 -2.04 -7.13 -14.93
N GLU A 5 -2.14 -6.48 -16.09
CA GLU A 5 -1.87 -5.04 -16.21
C GLU A 5 -2.72 -4.25 -15.21
N GLY A 6 -2.09 -3.29 -14.53
CA GLY A 6 -2.73 -2.47 -13.49
C GLY A 6 -2.97 -3.19 -12.17
N LYS A 7 -2.56 -4.46 -12.01
CA LYS A 7 -2.58 -5.15 -10.71
C LYS A 7 -1.18 -5.15 -10.11
N TYR A 8 -1.11 -4.74 -8.85
CA TYR A 8 0.13 -4.65 -8.13
C TYR A 8 -0.04 -5.21 -6.72
N ALA A 9 1.00 -5.85 -6.20
CA ALA A 9 1.05 -6.37 -4.84
C ALA A 9 2.38 -5.96 -4.22
N TRP A 10 2.31 -5.41 -3.01
CA TRP A 10 3.48 -5.07 -2.21
C TRP A 10 3.27 -5.52 -0.77
N THR A 11 4.37 -5.87 -0.13
CA THR A 11 4.43 -5.98 1.32
C THR A 11 4.63 -4.57 1.89
N ALA A 12 3.80 -4.18 2.85
CA ALA A 12 4.01 -2.99 3.67
C ALA A 12 4.52 -3.42 5.05
N THR A 13 5.37 -2.59 5.66
CA THR A 13 5.83 -2.80 7.03
C THR A 13 5.12 -1.84 7.97
N VAL A 14 4.93 -2.30 9.22
CA VAL A 14 4.43 -1.45 10.30
C VAL A 14 5.63 -0.88 11.05
N GLY A 15 5.71 0.45 11.14
CA GLY A 15 6.75 1.14 11.90
C GLY A 15 6.49 1.11 13.41
N GLU A 16 7.46 1.56 14.19
CA GLU A 16 7.45 1.50 15.66
C GLU A 16 6.26 2.20 16.34
N LYS A 17 5.62 3.18 15.67
CA LYS A 17 4.44 3.89 16.18
C LYS A 17 3.13 3.39 15.56
N GLY A 18 3.14 2.21 14.95
CA GLY A 18 1.99 1.64 14.27
C GLY A 18 1.69 2.24 12.90
N GLN A 19 2.57 3.08 12.34
CA GLN A 19 2.37 3.64 11.01
C GLN A 19 2.62 2.60 9.91
N ILE A 20 1.79 2.59 8.87
CA ILE A 20 2.02 1.75 7.67
C ILE A 20 3.02 2.45 6.76
N VAL A 21 4.15 1.79 6.49
CA VAL A 21 5.18 2.30 5.58
C VAL A 21 4.82 1.89 4.16
N ILE A 22 4.35 2.86 3.38
CA ILE A 22 4.08 2.64 1.94
C ILE A 22 5.41 2.61 1.18
N PRO A 23 5.73 1.53 0.45
CA PRO A 23 6.95 1.42 -0.35
C PRO A 23 7.05 2.52 -1.41
N LYS A 24 8.28 2.96 -1.71
CA LYS A 24 8.51 4.03 -2.70
C LYS A 24 7.87 3.72 -4.06
N GLN A 25 8.00 2.48 -4.54
CA GLN A 25 7.41 2.10 -5.84
C GLN A 25 5.88 2.26 -5.86
N ALA A 26 5.19 1.91 -4.77
CA ALA A 26 3.73 2.10 -4.69
C ALA A 26 3.36 3.59 -4.69
N ARG A 27 4.16 4.44 -4.03
CA ARG A 27 3.96 5.90 -4.06
C ARG A 27 4.15 6.46 -5.46
N ASP A 28 5.18 6.02 -6.17
CA ASP A 28 5.48 6.50 -7.53
C ASP A 28 4.40 6.05 -8.52
N VAL A 29 3.92 4.80 -8.41
CA VAL A 29 2.87 4.25 -9.29
C VAL A 29 1.51 4.92 -9.07
N PHE A 30 1.13 5.19 -7.81
CA PHE A 30 -0.19 5.76 -7.49
C PHE A 30 -0.18 7.26 -7.17
N GLY A 31 0.99 7.91 -7.22
CA GLY A 31 1.13 9.33 -6.94
C GLY A 31 0.87 9.74 -5.49
N ILE A 32 1.07 8.85 -4.52
CA ILE A 32 0.75 9.06 -3.09
C ILE A 32 1.74 10.07 -2.47
N LYS A 33 1.22 11.08 -1.79
CA LYS A 33 1.97 12.18 -1.16
C LYS A 33 1.66 12.32 0.33
N PRO A 34 2.56 12.95 1.12
CA PRO A 34 2.24 13.32 2.49
C PRO A 34 0.99 14.21 2.54
N GLY A 35 0.04 13.86 3.41
CA GLY A 35 -1.24 14.56 3.54
C GLY A 35 -2.40 13.89 2.79
N ASP A 36 -2.13 12.95 1.88
CA ASP A 36 -3.19 12.18 1.23
C ASP A 36 -3.92 11.29 2.25
N THR A 37 -5.24 11.18 2.07
CA THR A 37 -6.07 10.26 2.85
C THR A 37 -6.17 8.94 2.12
N ILE A 38 -5.91 7.84 2.83
CA ILE A 38 -5.86 6.50 2.26
C ILE A 38 -6.92 5.63 2.92
N LEU A 39 -7.74 4.95 2.11
CA LEU A 39 -8.70 3.96 2.59
C LEU A 39 -7.98 2.64 2.87
N LEU A 40 -8.02 2.20 4.13
CA LEU A 40 -7.53 0.89 4.53
C LEU A 40 -8.72 -0.05 4.74
N LEU A 41 -8.82 -1.10 3.92
CA LEU A 41 -9.85 -2.13 4.05
C LEU A 41 -9.22 -3.40 4.63
N GLY A 42 -9.83 -3.96 5.68
CA GLY A 42 -9.45 -5.24 6.27
C GLY A 42 -10.70 -6.10 6.45
N ASP A 43 -10.53 -7.41 6.27
CA ASP A 43 -11.57 -8.41 6.55
C ASP A 43 -11.02 -9.32 7.65
N GLU A 44 -11.59 -9.25 8.86
CA GLU A 44 -11.16 -10.08 9.98
C GLU A 44 -11.42 -11.58 9.75
N LYS A 45 -12.27 -11.92 8.77
CA LYS A 45 -12.70 -13.30 8.50
C LYS A 45 -11.98 -13.94 7.30
N ARG A 46 -10.95 -13.29 6.74
CA ARG A 46 -10.22 -13.80 5.57
C ARG A 46 -8.71 -13.64 5.65
#